data_AF-A0AA96LRT9-F1
#
_entry.id   AF-A0AA96LRT9-F1
#
_cell.length_a   1.000
_cell.length_b   1.000
_cell.length_c   1.000
_cell.angle_alpha   90.00
_cell.angle_beta   90.00
_cell.angle_gamma   90.00
#
_symmetry.space_group_name_H-M   'P 1'
#
loop_
_entity.id
_entity.type
_entity.pdbx_description
1 polymer ?
#
loop_
_entity_poly.entity_id
_entity_poly.type
_entity_poly.pdbx_seq_one_letter_code
_entity_poly.pdbx_strand_id
1 'polypeptide(L)' 'MGGETIRALDDISIDIVQGEYVAIMGPSGSGKSTLMNIIGCLDVSDEGIYTLDEKHIHALKESMWSYR' A
#
# COMPACT_ATOMS: atom_id res chain seq x y z
N MET A 1 -2.59 -11.64 -28.22
CA MET A 1 -3.24 -11.99 -26.95
C MET A 1 -2.38 -11.37 -25.86
N GLY A 2 -2.83 -10.31 -25.20
CA GLY A 2 -1.99 -9.62 -24.21
C GLY A 2 -2.57 -8.26 -23.86
N GLY A 3 -3.46 -8.26 -22.88
CA GLY A 3 -4.15 -7.07 -22.39
C GLY A 3 -4.94 -7.35 -21.12
N GLU A 4 -4.58 -8.40 -20.37
CA GLU A 4 -5.19 -8.63 -19.07
C GLU A 4 -4.47 -7.78 -18.03
N THR A 5 -5.16 -6.75 -17.55
CA THR A 5 -4.75 -6.00 -16.37
C THR A 5 -4.78 -6.93 -15.17
N ILE A 6 -3.60 -7.23 -14.61
CA ILE A 6 -3.50 -8.00 -13.36
C ILE A 6 -3.73 -7.04 -12.20
N ARG A 7 -4.75 -7.32 -11.38
CA ARG A 7 -5.00 -6.60 -10.13
C ARG A 7 -4.23 -7.27 -9.01
N ALA A 8 -3.12 -6.68 -8.60
CA ALA A 8 -2.32 -7.20 -7.50
C ALA A 8 -3.05 -7.06 -6.15
N LEU A 9 -3.80 -5.98 -5.98
CA LEU A 9 -4.73 -5.75 -4.89
C LEU A 9 -6.09 -5.40 -5.50
N ASP A 10 -7.17 -5.92 -4.92
CA ASP A 10 -8.53 -5.71 -5.42
C ASP A 10 -9.44 -5.46 -4.21
N ASP A 11 -9.92 -4.22 -4.08
CA ASP A 11 -10.85 -3.75 -3.04
C ASP A 11 -10.49 -4.17 -1.60
N ILE A 12 -9.28 -3.82 -1.17
CA ILE A 12 -8.77 -4.15 0.17
C ILE A 12 -9.08 -3.00 1.14
N SER A 13 -9.66 -3.33 2.30
CA SER A 13 -9.87 -2.40 3.42
C SER A 13 -9.26 -2.97 4.70
N ILE A 14 -8.33 -2.24 5.31
CA ILE A 14 -7.61 -2.64 6.52
C ILE A 14 -7.41 -1.41 7.40
N ASP A 15 -7.70 -1.54 8.69
CA ASP A 15 -7.34 -0.58 9.73
C ASP A 15 -6.42 -1.27 10.74
N ILE A 16 -5.29 -0.65 11.07
CA ILE A 16 -4.33 -1.14 12.06
C ILE A 16 -4.15 -0.05 13.11
N VAL A 17 -4.39 -0.37 14.38
CA VAL A 17 -4.24 0.59 15.47
C VAL A 17 -2.88 0.48 16.16
N GLN A 18 -2.48 1.57 16.84
CA GLN A 18 -1.21 1.63 17.51
C GLN A 18 -1.06 0.49 18.54
N GLY A 19 0.06 -0.25 18.44
CA GLY A 19 0.37 -1.36 19.32
C GLY A 19 -0.10 -2.73 18.82
N GLU A 20 -0.83 -2.79 17.70
CA GLU A 20 -1.17 -4.07 17.08
C GLU A 20 0.03 -4.74 16.42
N TYR A 21 0.05 -6.06 16.50
CA TYR A 21 0.99 -6.90 15.79
C TYR A 21 0.23 -7.74 14.77
N VAL A 22 0.34 -7.37 13.49
CA VAL A 22 -0.44 -7.95 12.39
C VAL A 22 0.46 -8.77 11.49
N ALA A 23 -0.02 -9.94 11.06
CA ALA A 23 0.64 -10.77 10.06
C ALA A 23 -0.21 -10.83 8.79
N ILE A 24 0.41 -10.58 7.62
CA ILE A 24 -0.22 -10.69 6.31
C ILE A 24 0.16 -12.06 5.70
N MET A 25 -0.82 -12.95 5.54
CA MET A 25 -0.62 -14.31 5.04
C MET A 25 -1.47 -14.60 3.79
N GLY A 26 -1.04 -15.56 2.98
CA GLY A 26 -1.71 -15.92 1.72
C GLY A 26 -0.78 -16.57 0.70
N PRO A 27 -1.32 -17.22 -0.35
CA PRO A 27 -0.55 -17.98 -1.34
C PRO A 27 0.44 -17.10 -2.13
N SER A 28 1.46 -17.69 -2.74
CA SER A 28 2.39 -16.94 -3.60
C SER A 28 1.61 -16.23 -4.72
N GLY A 29 1.97 -14.97 -5.02
CA GLY A 29 1.29 -14.15 -6.02
C GLY A 29 0.03 -13.41 -5.56
N SER A 30 -0.44 -13.60 -4.32
CA SER A 30 -1.68 -12.96 -3.83
C SER A 30 -1.58 -11.47 -3.47
N GLY A 31 -0.53 -10.76 -3.92
CA GLY A 31 -0.38 -9.32 -3.65
C GLY A 31 0.21 -8.91 -2.30
N LYS A 32 0.57 -9.84 -1.41
CA LYS A 32 1.10 -9.52 -0.06
C LYS A 32 2.30 -8.57 -0.08
N SER A 33 3.29 -8.86 -0.92
CA SER A 33 4.48 -8.01 -1.04
C SER A 33 4.14 -6.65 -1.65
N THR A 34 3.18 -6.59 -2.57
CA THR A 34 2.65 -5.33 -3.11
C THR A 34 2.00 -4.49 -2.01
N LEU A 35 1.13 -5.09 -1.19
CA LEU A 35 0.53 -4.43 -0.03
C LEU A 35 1.60 -3.94 0.97
N MET A 36 2.58 -4.79 1.28
CA MET A 36 3.69 -4.42 2.17
C MET A 36 4.52 -3.25 1.63
N ASN A 37 4.76 -3.19 0.32
CA ASN A 37 5.48 -2.08 -0.30
C ASN A 37 4.70 -0.77 -0.20
N ILE A 38 3.39 -0.80 -0.41
CA ILE A 38 2.51 0.37 -0.25
C ILE A 38 2.49 0.84 1.21
N ILE A 39 2.33 -0.08 2.17
CA ILE A 39 2.37 0.25 3.61
C ILE A 39 3.73 0.87 3.98
N GLY A 40 4.83 0.34 3.44
CA GLY A 40 6.17 0.85 3.62
C GLY A 40 6.50 2.12 2.85
N CYS A 41 5.53 2.71 2.13
CA CYS A 41 5.70 3.88 1.27
C CYS A 41 6.79 3.71 0.19
N LEU A 42 7.06 2.46 -0.22
CA LEU A 42 8.00 2.11 -1.30
C LEU A 42 7.30 2.08 -2.67
N ASP A 43 5.97 2.02 -2.67
CA ASP A 43 5.12 2.04 -3.85
C ASP A 43 3.83 2.79 -3.53
N VAL A 44 3.04 3.12 -4.56
CA VAL A 44 1.77 3.85 -4.43
C VAL A 44 0.61 3.00 -4.93
N SER A 45 -0.56 3.11 -4.30
CA SER A 45 -1.75 2.43 -4.81
C SER A 45 -2.28 3.17 -6.04
N ASP A 46 -2.78 2.41 -7.03
CA ASP A 46 -3.38 2.98 -8.24
C ASP A 46 -4.64 3.80 -7.91
N GLU A 47 -5.43 3.33 -6.93
CA GLU A 47 -6.67 3.94 -6.46
C GLU A 47 -6.77 3.82 -4.92
N GLY A 48 -7.76 4.50 -4.34
CA GLY A 48 -8.06 4.43 -2.90
C GLY A 48 -7.32 5.44 -2.04
N ILE A 49 -7.40 5.25 -0.73
CA ILE A 49 -6.85 6.17 0.28
C ILE A 49 -6.01 5.38 1.26
N TYR A 50 -4.78 5.87 1.51
CA TYR A 50 -3.95 5.41 2.61
C TYR A 50 -3.65 6.56 3.56
N THR A 51 -3.98 6.35 4.84
CA THR A 51 -3.66 7.27 5.93
C THR A 51 -2.74 6.61 6.94
N LEU A 52 -1.68 7.32 7.31
CA LEU A 52 -0.78 6.95 8.41
C LEU A 52 -0.72 8.11 9.39
N ASP A 53 -0.95 7.86 10.68
CA ASP A 53 -1.06 8.90 11.71
C ASP A 53 -2.01 10.04 11.29
N GLU A 54 -3.19 9.68 10.77
CA GLU A 54 -4.23 10.59 10.25
C GLU A 54 -3.80 11.46 9.05
N LYS A 55 -2.64 11.20 8.46
CA LYS A 55 -2.13 11.93 7.30
C LYS A 55 -2.29 11.11 6.02
N HIS A 56 -2.86 11.73 4.99
CA HIS A 56 -2.90 11.15 3.65
C HIS A 56 -1.49 11.02 3.08
N ILE A 57 -1.03 9.79 2.88
CA ILE A 57 0.32 9.52 2.36
C ILE A 57 0.43 9.94 0.88
N HIS A 58 -0.64 9.78 0.11
CA HIS A 58 -0.69 10.09 -1.33
C HIS A 58 -0.71 11.58 -1.65
N ALA A 59 -0.94 12.44 -0.64
CA ALA A 59 -0.92 13.90 -0.78
C ALA A 59 0.49 14.48 -0.63
N LEU A 60 1.48 13.68 -0.23
CA LEU A 60 2.87 14.10 -0.09
C LEU A 60 3.59 13.90 -1.44
N LYS A 61 3.45 14.89 -2.33
CA LYS A 61 4.30 15.00 -3.54
C LYS A 61 5.78 14.82 -3.17
N GLU A 62 6.54 14.19 -4.06
CA GLU A 62 8.00 13.95 -4.06
C GLU A 62 8.89 15.08 -3.49
N SER A 63 8.38 16.32 -3.38
CA SER A 63 9.08 17.47 -2.79
C SER A 63 9.55 17.30 -1.34
N MET A 64 9.14 16.25 -0.62
CA MET A 64 9.62 15.99 0.75
C MET A 64 10.79 14.98 0.83
N TRP A 65 11.26 14.44 -0.30
CA TRP A 65 12.44 13.56 -0.34
C TRP A 65 13.78 14.31 -0.49
N SER A 66 13.76 15.64 -0.70
CA SER A 66 14.99 16.42 -0.96
C SER A 66 15.74 16.91 0.30
N TYR A 67 15.35 16.51 1.51
CA TYR A 67 16.11 16.78 2.74
C TYR A 67 16.57 15.48 3.40
N ARG A 68 17.37 14.70 2.66
CA ARG A 68 18.45 13.87 3.22
C ARG A 68 19.69 14.01 2.33
#